data_AF-A0A1F6KG31-F1
#
_entry.id   AF-A0A1F6KG31-F1
#
_cell.length_a   1.000
_cell.length_b   1.000
_cell.length_c   1.000
_cell.angle_alpha   90.00
_cell.angle_beta   90.00
_cell.angle_gamma   90.00
#
_symmetry.space_group_name_H-M   'P 1'
#
loop_
_entity.id
_entity.type
_entity.pdbx_description
1 polymer ?
#
loop_
_entity_poly.entity_id
_entity_poly.type
_entity_poly.pdbx_seq_one_letter_code
_entity_poly.pdbx_strand_id
1 'polypeptide(L)'
;MADREPNVHIIRTTVNPEMTRRAELRRDFLVPIYLMWSSDVPSAEAQAAAQGVYDVVKASGQNRQVINLGSKAWSNGDYSSADWYLNNALRMQHEARDKGHGQQVSVRSIENQFIEEPWQANPHWEVFIVNKDLYMDDTTNFVFGATDSGFAASVQSVRRFIDEIPEEKFKLEMIRRLLRHEVGHMFGLPGRNFNVEQEQKLGSHCTNICTMRQGMSIPEWAKLTQEESRQNVHFCKDCMDVLAKKKDQFKPLPH
;
A
#
# COMPACT_ATOMS: atom_id res chain seq x y z
N MET A 1 -54.91 -2.13 -18.15
CA MET A 1 -54.30 -0.80 -18.27
C MET A 1 -54.56 -0.10 -16.94
N ALA A 2 -53.59 0.26 -16.09
CA ALA A 2 -52.19 0.56 -16.33
C ALA A 2 -51.32 0.01 -15.18
N ASP A 3 -50.15 -0.51 -15.56
CA ASP A 3 -49.06 -0.86 -14.66
C ASP A 3 -48.50 0.42 -14.02
N ARG A 4 -48.34 0.40 -12.69
CA ARG A 4 -47.57 1.42 -11.97
C ARG A 4 -46.12 0.97 -11.96
N GLU A 5 -45.27 1.63 -12.72
CA GLU A 5 -43.81 1.47 -12.60
C GLU A 5 -43.34 1.94 -11.20
N PRO A 6 -42.43 1.21 -10.56
CA PRO A 6 -41.82 1.66 -9.33
C PRO A 6 -40.83 2.81 -9.63
N ASN A 7 -41.06 3.96 -8.98
CA ASN A 7 -40.11 5.07 -8.97
C ASN A 7 -38.78 4.60 -8.36
N VAL A 8 -37.80 4.31 -9.23
CA VAL A 8 -36.41 4.11 -8.82
C VAL A 8 -35.85 5.49 -8.47
N HIS A 9 -35.85 5.82 -7.18
CA HIS A 9 -35.06 6.93 -6.67
C HIS A 9 -33.59 6.60 -6.85
N ILE A 10 -33.02 7.05 -7.96
CA ILE A 10 -31.56 7.13 -8.12
C ILE A 10 -31.08 8.17 -7.11
N ILE A 11 -30.63 7.70 -5.95
CA ILE A 11 -29.87 8.53 -5.00
C ILE A 11 -28.55 8.86 -5.71
N ARG A 12 -28.51 10.00 -6.41
CA ARG A 12 -27.25 10.61 -6.83
C ARG A 12 -26.58 11.12 -5.56
N THR A 13 -25.72 10.30 -4.97
CA THR A 13 -24.77 10.76 -3.95
C THR A 13 -23.91 11.83 -4.59
N THR A 14 -24.18 13.09 -4.26
CA THR A 14 -23.31 14.22 -4.62
C THR A 14 -21.96 13.99 -3.95
N VAL A 15 -20.95 13.62 -4.75
CA VAL A 15 -19.57 13.48 -4.30
C VAL A 15 -19.13 14.79 -3.66
N ASN A 16 -18.57 14.74 -2.45
CA ASN A 16 -18.08 15.91 -1.72
C ASN A 16 -17.02 16.64 -2.59
N PRO A 17 -17.25 17.91 -3.00
CA PRO A 17 -16.32 18.64 -3.87
C PRO A 17 -14.90 18.73 -3.31
N GLU A 18 -14.75 18.77 -1.98
CA GLU A 18 -13.45 18.81 -1.34
C GLU A 18 -12.69 17.49 -1.49
N MET A 19 -13.38 16.36 -1.37
CA MET A 19 -12.78 15.03 -1.62
C MET A 19 -12.30 14.91 -3.07
N THR A 20 -13.10 15.39 -4.03
CA THR A 20 -12.70 15.42 -5.44
C THR A 20 -11.45 16.26 -5.63
N ARG A 21 -11.40 17.49 -5.07
CA ARG A 21 -10.22 18.35 -5.13
C ARG A 21 -8.97 17.68 -4.56
N ARG A 22 -9.07 17.05 -3.38
CA ARG A 22 -7.94 16.34 -2.74
C ARG A 22 -7.44 15.18 -3.62
N ALA A 23 -8.36 14.42 -4.22
CA ALA A 23 -8.00 13.34 -5.14
C ALA A 23 -7.29 13.86 -6.40
N GLU A 24 -7.74 14.97 -6.97
CA GLU A 24 -7.06 15.63 -8.10
C GLU A 24 -5.65 16.09 -7.73
N LEU A 25 -5.48 16.68 -6.55
CA LEU A 25 -4.15 17.11 -6.08
C LEU A 25 -3.17 15.93 -5.95
N ARG A 26 -3.61 14.79 -5.41
CA ARG A 26 -2.76 13.59 -5.32
C ARG A 26 -2.39 13.02 -6.69
N ARG A 27 -3.27 13.14 -7.67
CA ARG A 27 -3.08 12.63 -9.03
C ARG A 27 -2.13 13.50 -9.84
N ASP A 28 -2.19 14.82 -9.66
CA ASP A 28 -1.53 15.76 -10.56
C ASP A 28 -0.25 16.38 -9.96
N PHE A 29 -0.01 16.24 -8.65
CA PHE A 29 1.09 16.89 -7.95
C PHE A 29 2.00 15.94 -7.15
N LEU A 30 3.23 16.38 -6.90
CA LEU A 30 4.22 15.75 -6.04
C LEU A 30 3.87 15.91 -4.55
N VAL A 31 2.70 15.42 -4.15
CA VAL A 31 2.30 15.30 -2.74
C VAL A 31 3.28 14.41 -1.96
N PRO A 32 3.58 14.70 -0.69
CA PRO A 32 4.48 13.86 0.10
C PRO A 32 3.90 12.46 0.32
N ILE A 33 4.76 11.49 0.61
CA ILE A 33 4.40 10.18 1.14
C ILE A 33 4.59 10.22 2.65
N TYR A 34 3.54 9.95 3.41
CA TYR A 34 3.63 9.76 4.85
C TYR A 34 3.89 8.29 5.12
N LEU A 35 4.98 8.04 5.86
CA LEU A 35 5.45 6.69 6.19
C LEU A 35 5.39 6.50 7.69
N MET A 36 4.57 5.54 8.12
CA MET A 36 4.33 5.22 9.52
C MET A 36 4.31 3.72 9.78
N TRP A 37 4.50 3.32 11.03
CA TRP A 37 4.40 1.92 11.43
C TRP A 37 3.91 1.77 12.87
N SER A 38 3.15 0.71 13.16
CA SER A 38 2.67 0.47 14.53
C SER A 38 3.85 0.20 15.46
N SER A 39 3.72 0.59 16.73
CA SER A 39 4.82 0.56 17.70
C SER A 39 5.30 -0.86 18.03
N ASP A 40 4.49 -1.87 17.73
CA ASP A 40 4.81 -3.28 17.85
C ASP A 40 5.57 -3.87 16.65
N VAL A 41 5.79 -3.10 15.57
CA VAL A 41 6.71 -3.48 14.48
C VAL A 41 8.15 -3.38 14.99
N PRO A 42 8.94 -4.46 14.98
CA PRO A 42 10.32 -4.37 15.43
C PRO A 42 11.16 -3.50 14.48
N SER A 43 12.17 -2.83 15.05
CA SER A 43 12.90 -1.75 14.38
C SER A 43 13.59 -2.18 13.09
N ALA A 44 14.14 -3.40 13.04
CA ALA A 44 14.82 -3.91 11.85
C ALA A 44 13.84 -4.09 10.69
N GLU A 45 12.68 -4.69 10.95
CA GLU A 45 11.61 -4.90 9.99
C GLU A 45 11.01 -3.56 9.52
N ALA A 46 10.78 -2.62 10.44
CA ALA A 46 10.32 -1.28 10.08
C ALA A 46 11.30 -0.57 9.14
N GLN A 47 12.61 -0.63 9.43
CA GLN A 47 13.65 -0.03 8.59
C GLN A 47 13.76 -0.73 7.23
N ALA A 48 13.66 -2.05 7.19
CA ALA A 48 13.71 -2.82 5.96
C ALA A 48 12.51 -2.50 5.05
N ALA A 49 11.31 -2.47 5.63
CA ALA A 49 10.09 -2.07 4.94
C ALA A 49 10.23 -0.63 4.43
N ALA A 50 10.57 0.34 5.30
CA ALA A 50 10.80 1.74 4.94
C ALA A 50 11.78 1.90 3.76
N GLN A 51 12.86 1.11 3.74
CA GLN A 51 13.82 1.10 2.63
C GLN A 51 13.17 0.71 1.30
N GLY A 52 12.14 -0.13 1.31
CA GLY A 52 11.31 -0.43 0.14
C GLY A 52 10.65 0.82 -0.46
N VAL A 53 10.13 1.74 0.36
CA VAL A 53 9.57 3.02 -0.10
C VAL A 53 10.65 3.86 -0.79
N TYR A 54 11.80 4.04 -0.13
CA TYR A 54 12.90 4.83 -0.67
C TYR A 54 13.44 4.25 -1.97
N ASP A 55 13.44 2.93 -2.12
CA ASP A 55 13.82 2.27 -3.37
C ASP A 55 12.89 2.63 -4.52
N VAL A 56 11.56 2.66 -4.30
CA VAL A 56 10.61 3.04 -5.35
C VAL A 56 10.73 4.51 -5.70
N VAL A 57 10.83 5.40 -4.70
CA VAL A 57 11.02 6.84 -4.95
C VAL A 57 12.29 7.07 -5.78
N LYS A 58 13.40 6.44 -5.39
CA LYS A 58 14.66 6.50 -6.16
C LYS A 58 14.50 5.94 -7.57
N ALA A 59 13.87 4.78 -7.74
CA ALA A 59 13.67 4.15 -9.04
C ALA A 59 12.74 4.98 -9.96
N SER A 60 11.75 5.67 -9.37
CA SER A 60 10.81 6.52 -10.10
C SER A 60 11.45 7.77 -10.69
N GLY A 61 12.56 8.23 -10.09
CA GLY A 61 13.18 9.50 -10.42
C GLY A 61 12.33 10.73 -10.05
N GLN A 62 11.21 10.57 -9.34
CA GLN A 62 10.40 11.68 -8.84
C GLN A 62 11.09 12.35 -7.64
N ASN A 63 11.02 13.68 -7.59
CA ASN A 63 11.46 14.46 -6.41
C ASN A 63 10.40 14.48 -5.30
N ARG A 64 9.74 13.33 -5.08
CA ARG A 64 8.67 13.20 -4.08
C ARG A 64 9.28 13.06 -2.70
N GLN A 65 8.81 13.87 -1.75
CA GLN A 65 9.27 13.79 -0.37
C GLN A 65 8.67 12.57 0.34
N VAL A 66 9.48 11.89 1.13
CA VAL A 66 9.02 10.91 2.12
C VAL A 66 9.11 11.54 3.50
N ILE A 67 7.99 11.69 4.18
CA ILE A 67 7.90 12.16 5.56
C ILE A 67 7.76 10.94 6.46
N ASN A 68 8.84 10.61 7.16
CA ASN A 68 8.90 9.48 8.06
C ASN A 68 8.36 9.89 9.44
N LEU A 69 7.11 9.50 9.72
CA LEU A 69 6.44 9.72 11.00
C LEU A 69 6.84 8.66 12.04
N GLY A 70 7.23 7.47 11.58
CA GLY A 70 7.59 6.34 12.43
C GLY A 70 6.43 5.80 13.26
N SER A 71 6.72 5.38 14.48
CA SER A 71 5.73 4.83 15.43
C SER A 71 5.35 5.77 16.57
N LYS A 72 5.96 6.95 16.65
CA LYS A 72 5.66 7.91 17.72
C LYS A 72 4.38 8.68 17.39
N ALA A 73 3.66 9.09 18.41
CA ALA A 73 2.55 10.02 18.21
C ALA A 73 3.03 11.36 17.66
N TRP A 74 2.32 11.88 16.66
CA TRP A 74 2.56 13.18 16.03
C TRP A 74 1.53 14.25 16.42
N SER A 75 0.43 13.84 17.05
CA SER A 75 -0.56 14.77 17.63
C SER A 75 -1.21 14.16 18.89
N ASN A 76 -2.27 14.79 19.39
CA ASN A 76 -3.12 14.27 20.47
C ASN A 76 -4.51 13.95 19.93
N GLY A 77 -5.16 12.92 20.48
CA GLY A 77 -6.54 12.55 20.13
C GLY A 77 -6.64 11.64 18.91
N ASP A 78 -7.68 11.84 18.10
CA ASP A 78 -7.91 11.00 16.92
C ASP A 78 -6.86 11.22 15.84
N TYR A 79 -6.54 10.17 15.07
CA TYR A 79 -5.56 10.23 13.98
C TYR A 79 -4.15 10.64 14.43
N SER A 80 -3.78 10.34 15.67
CA SER A 80 -2.59 10.91 16.32
C SER A 80 -1.30 10.09 16.21
N SER A 81 -1.42 8.82 15.84
CA SER A 81 -0.30 7.89 15.77
C SER A 81 -0.68 6.68 14.92
N ALA A 82 0.32 5.96 14.43
CA ALA A 82 0.13 4.70 13.74
C ALA A 82 -0.71 3.70 14.56
N ASP A 83 -0.45 3.62 15.86
CA ASP A 83 -1.20 2.78 16.79
C ASP A 83 -2.66 3.18 16.90
N TRP A 84 -2.97 4.48 16.80
CA TRP A 84 -4.35 4.94 16.79
C TRP A 84 -5.10 4.37 15.58
N TYR A 85 -4.53 4.44 14.36
CA TYR A 85 -5.19 3.89 13.15
C TYR A 85 -5.40 2.38 13.28
N LEU A 86 -4.39 1.66 13.77
CA LEU A 86 -4.46 0.21 13.93
C LEU A 86 -5.52 -0.19 14.97
N ASN A 87 -5.49 0.41 16.15
CA ASN A 87 -6.45 0.12 17.22
C ASN A 87 -7.87 0.50 16.83
N ASN A 88 -8.03 1.62 16.13
CA ASN A 88 -9.32 2.05 15.65
C ASN A 88 -9.85 1.14 14.53
N ALA A 89 -8.99 0.66 13.61
CA ALA A 89 -9.36 -0.33 12.61
C ALA A 89 -9.85 -1.64 13.25
N LEU A 90 -9.13 -2.14 14.26
CA LEU A 90 -9.51 -3.33 15.02
C LEU A 90 -10.83 -3.15 15.78
N ARG A 91 -11.12 -1.94 16.27
CA ARG A 91 -12.38 -1.61 16.94
C ARG A 91 -13.56 -1.53 15.96
N MET A 92 -13.31 -1.05 14.74
CA MET A 92 -14.35 -0.80 13.75
C MET A 92 -14.64 -1.99 12.83
N GLN A 93 -13.71 -2.94 12.69
CA GLN A 93 -13.93 -4.10 11.82
C GLN A 93 -15.07 -4.99 12.32
N HIS A 94 -15.89 -5.47 11.38
CA HIS A 94 -17.08 -6.27 11.69
C HIS A 94 -16.76 -7.65 12.25
N GLU A 95 -15.63 -8.24 11.84
CA GLU A 95 -15.27 -9.61 12.17
C GLU A 95 -13.88 -9.69 12.82
N ALA A 96 -13.81 -10.40 13.95
CA ALA A 96 -12.55 -10.84 14.52
C ALA A 96 -12.12 -12.15 13.87
N ARG A 97 -11.01 -12.13 13.13
CA ARG A 97 -10.43 -13.29 12.46
C ARG A 97 -9.06 -13.61 13.04
N ASP A 98 -8.71 -14.88 13.11
CA ASP A 98 -7.36 -15.35 13.42
C ASP A 98 -7.10 -16.60 12.56
N LYS A 99 -5.97 -16.61 11.84
CA LYS A 99 -5.55 -17.69 10.94
C LYS A 99 -4.22 -18.31 11.39
N GLY A 100 -3.93 -18.29 12.69
CA GLY A 100 -2.71 -18.86 13.28
C GLY A 100 -1.56 -17.87 13.45
N HIS A 101 -1.80 -16.58 13.15
CA HIS A 101 -0.81 -15.50 13.21
C HIS A 101 -1.29 -14.33 14.08
N GLY A 102 -2.23 -14.61 14.98
CA GLY A 102 -2.91 -13.62 15.81
C GLY A 102 -4.10 -12.96 15.10
N GLN A 103 -4.73 -12.03 15.81
CA GLN A 103 -5.88 -11.29 15.32
C GLN A 103 -5.53 -10.55 14.02
N GLN A 104 -6.30 -10.83 12.96
CA GLN A 104 -6.18 -10.15 11.68
C GLN A 104 -6.88 -8.79 11.72
N VAL A 105 -6.32 -7.82 11.00
CA VAL A 105 -6.94 -6.50 10.78
C VAL A 105 -7.36 -6.33 9.32
N SER A 106 -8.51 -5.69 9.12
CA SER A 106 -9.01 -5.37 7.78
C SER A 106 -8.22 -4.22 7.18
N VAL A 107 -7.63 -4.43 5.99
CA VAL A 107 -6.97 -3.35 5.24
C VAL A 107 -7.96 -2.24 4.90
N ARG A 108 -9.21 -2.60 4.52
CA ARG A 108 -10.24 -1.61 4.20
C ARG A 108 -10.59 -0.72 5.40
N SER A 109 -10.61 -1.29 6.60
CA SER A 109 -10.84 -0.51 7.83
C SER A 109 -9.71 0.48 8.10
N ILE A 110 -8.48 0.19 7.66
CA ILE A 110 -7.35 1.12 7.73
C ILE A 110 -7.47 2.19 6.63
N GLU A 111 -7.68 1.78 5.37
CA GLU A 111 -7.76 2.69 4.22
C GLU A 111 -8.89 3.73 4.36
N ASN A 112 -10.05 3.33 4.88
CA ASN A 112 -11.16 4.24 5.15
C ASN A 112 -10.76 5.39 6.09
N GLN A 113 -9.91 5.12 7.08
CA GLN A 113 -9.44 6.16 8.00
C GLN A 113 -8.52 7.17 7.33
N PHE A 114 -7.68 6.74 6.37
CA PHE A 114 -6.87 7.66 5.56
C PHE A 114 -7.73 8.57 4.70
N ILE A 115 -8.89 8.08 4.23
CA ILE A 115 -9.83 8.90 3.47
C ILE A 115 -10.51 9.96 4.36
N GLU A 116 -10.84 9.59 5.59
CA GLU A 116 -11.67 10.39 6.50
C GLU A 116 -10.87 11.35 7.40
N GLU A 117 -9.57 11.12 7.57
CA GLU A 117 -8.77 11.91 8.50
C GLU A 117 -8.73 13.41 8.15
N PRO A 118 -8.59 14.29 9.17
CA PRO A 118 -8.47 15.72 8.95
C PRO A 118 -7.13 16.12 8.29
N TRP A 119 -6.09 15.29 8.39
CA TRP A 119 -4.76 15.60 7.86
C TRP A 119 -4.72 15.69 6.33
N GLN A 120 -5.68 15.08 5.64
CA GLN A 120 -5.87 15.23 4.18
C GLN A 120 -6.24 16.65 3.74
N ALA A 121 -6.45 17.61 4.67
CA ALA A 121 -6.43 19.03 4.34
C ALA A 121 -5.13 19.43 3.62
N ASN A 122 -4.02 18.76 3.93
CA ASN A 122 -2.78 18.74 3.16
C ASN A 122 -2.69 17.40 2.42
N PRO A 123 -3.01 17.32 1.11
CA PRO A 123 -3.03 16.06 0.39
C PRO A 123 -1.68 15.34 0.42
N HIS A 124 -1.70 14.05 0.71
CA HIS A 124 -0.53 13.19 0.78
C HIS A 124 -0.89 11.76 0.40
N TRP A 125 0.13 10.95 0.14
CA TRP A 125 0.00 9.49 -0.01
C TRP A 125 0.35 8.81 1.31
N GLU A 126 -0.19 7.61 1.51
CA GLU A 126 -0.06 6.90 2.78
C GLU A 126 0.66 5.57 2.62
N VAL A 127 1.62 5.29 3.50
CA VAL A 127 2.29 4.00 3.62
C VAL A 127 2.33 3.59 5.08
N PHE A 128 1.67 2.48 5.39
CA PHE A 128 1.53 1.99 6.76
C PHE A 128 2.03 0.55 6.91
N ILE A 129 2.98 0.34 7.81
CA ILE A 129 3.52 -0.98 8.14
C ILE A 129 2.96 -1.44 9.49
N VAL A 130 2.45 -2.67 9.55
CA VAL A 130 1.82 -3.24 10.76
C VAL A 130 2.40 -4.58 11.14
N ASN A 131 2.42 -4.89 12.44
CA ASN A 131 2.74 -6.23 12.97
C ASN A 131 1.47 -7.03 13.30
N LYS A 132 0.47 -6.96 12.41
CA LYS A 132 -0.75 -7.75 12.45
C LYS A 132 -0.94 -8.47 11.13
N ASP A 133 -1.51 -9.66 11.18
CA ASP A 133 -1.94 -10.32 9.96
C ASP A 133 -3.05 -9.51 9.28
N LEU A 134 -3.10 -9.50 7.96
CA LEU A 134 -4.02 -8.65 7.20
C LEU A 134 -5.02 -9.50 6.42
N TYR A 135 -6.21 -8.95 6.20
CA TYR A 135 -7.16 -9.44 5.20
C TYR A 135 -7.81 -8.26 4.48
N MET A 136 -8.28 -8.50 3.24
CA MET A 136 -8.93 -7.47 2.43
C MET A 136 -10.45 -7.55 2.52
N ASP A 137 -10.97 -8.77 2.41
CA ASP A 137 -12.39 -9.10 2.43
C ASP A 137 -12.57 -10.61 2.68
N ASP A 138 -13.83 -11.05 2.63
CA ASP A 138 -14.25 -12.43 2.91
C ASP A 138 -13.75 -13.44 1.86
N THR A 139 -13.22 -12.98 0.73
CA THR A 139 -12.69 -13.84 -0.33
C THR A 139 -11.21 -14.16 -0.14
N THR A 140 -10.50 -13.39 0.69
CA THR A 140 -9.08 -13.58 1.00
C THR A 140 -8.89 -14.22 2.36
N ASN A 141 -8.09 -15.29 2.45
CA ASN A 141 -7.70 -15.87 3.75
C ASN A 141 -6.81 -14.90 4.54
N PHE A 142 -5.86 -14.29 3.85
CA PHE A 142 -4.99 -13.22 4.31
C PHE A 142 -4.37 -12.51 3.11
N VAL A 143 -3.74 -11.37 3.36
CA VAL A 143 -2.85 -10.68 2.41
C VAL A 143 -1.55 -10.29 3.10
N PHE A 144 -0.44 -10.20 2.37
CA PHE A 144 0.80 -9.70 2.93
C PHE A 144 0.84 -8.17 2.96
N GLY A 145 0.24 -7.55 1.96
CA GLY A 145 0.00 -6.13 1.85
C GLY A 145 -1.09 -5.89 0.84
N ALA A 146 -1.50 -4.63 0.73
CA ALA A 146 -2.38 -4.18 -0.31
C ALA A 146 -2.24 -2.68 -0.53
N THR A 147 -2.62 -2.26 -1.73
CA THR A 147 -2.49 -0.88 -2.19
C THR A 147 -3.75 -0.44 -2.92
N ASP A 148 -4.42 0.58 -2.41
CA ASP A 148 -5.43 1.33 -3.16
C ASP A 148 -4.76 2.40 -4.02
N SER A 149 -4.63 2.10 -5.32
CA SER A 149 -4.10 3.06 -6.30
C SER A 149 -5.00 4.27 -6.58
N GLY A 150 -6.28 4.22 -6.21
CA GLY A 150 -7.24 5.32 -6.38
C GLY A 150 -7.02 6.44 -5.36
N PHE A 151 -6.80 6.08 -4.09
CA PHE A 151 -6.40 7.01 -3.05
C PHE A 151 -4.86 7.22 -2.98
N ALA A 152 -4.09 6.23 -3.45
CA ALA A 152 -2.65 6.06 -3.23
C ALA A 152 -2.31 5.87 -1.74
N ALA A 153 -2.90 4.82 -1.15
CA ALA A 153 -2.53 4.28 0.15
C ALA A 153 -1.99 2.85 0.00
N SER A 154 -1.03 2.48 0.83
CA SER A 154 -0.45 1.15 0.88
C SER A 154 -0.30 0.69 2.32
N VAL A 155 -0.72 -0.55 2.60
CA VAL A 155 -0.58 -1.18 3.92
C VAL A 155 0.16 -2.49 3.77
N GLN A 156 1.17 -2.73 4.61
CA GLN A 156 1.94 -3.97 4.63
C GLN A 156 2.00 -4.58 6.02
N SER A 157 1.82 -5.90 6.10
CA SER A 157 2.12 -6.71 7.27
C SER A 157 3.55 -7.23 7.26
N VAL A 158 4.20 -7.21 8.43
CA VAL A 158 5.44 -7.96 8.68
C VAL A 158 5.20 -9.29 9.40
N ARG A 159 3.98 -9.54 9.90
CA ARG A 159 3.66 -10.61 10.85
C ARG A 159 4.07 -12.00 10.37
N ARG A 160 3.64 -12.39 9.17
CA ARG A 160 3.90 -13.72 8.62
C ARG A 160 5.37 -13.95 8.29
N PHE A 161 6.10 -12.90 7.88
CA PHE A 161 7.55 -13.01 7.68
C PHE A 161 8.29 -13.23 9.00
N ILE A 162 7.87 -12.54 10.07
CA ILE A 162 8.41 -12.73 11.42
C ILE A 162 8.14 -14.16 11.93
N ASP A 163 6.95 -14.71 11.68
CA ASP A 163 6.59 -16.05 12.14
C ASP A 163 7.30 -17.17 11.37
N GLU A 164 7.47 -17.01 10.05
CA GLU A 164 7.82 -18.13 9.18
C GLU A 164 9.28 -18.10 8.68
N ILE A 165 9.96 -16.95 8.71
CA ILE A 165 11.33 -16.82 8.18
C ILE A 165 12.34 -16.63 9.32
N PRO A 166 13.09 -17.68 9.71
CA PRO A 166 14.03 -17.62 10.84
C PRO A 166 15.34 -16.90 10.49
N GLU A 167 15.74 -16.86 9.21
CA GLU A 167 16.99 -16.21 8.81
C GLU A 167 16.76 -14.70 8.68
N GLU A 168 17.35 -13.95 9.61
CA GLU A 168 17.08 -12.52 9.79
C GLU A 168 17.33 -11.71 8.51
N LYS A 169 18.47 -11.91 7.85
CA LYS A 169 18.84 -11.09 6.69
C LYS A 169 17.84 -11.26 5.54
N PHE A 170 17.47 -12.51 5.26
CA PHE A 170 16.53 -12.85 4.21
C PHE A 170 15.10 -12.45 4.56
N LYS A 171 14.68 -12.56 5.82
CA LYS A 171 13.40 -12.00 6.30
C LYS A 171 13.32 -10.50 5.99
N LEU A 172 14.35 -9.73 6.36
CA LEU A 172 14.38 -8.29 6.11
C LEU A 172 14.38 -7.97 4.60
N GLU A 173 15.05 -8.79 3.79
CA GLU A 173 15.03 -8.66 2.33
C GLU A 173 13.63 -8.91 1.74
N MET A 174 12.92 -9.93 2.22
CA MET A 174 11.54 -10.23 1.80
C MET A 174 10.58 -9.10 2.21
N ILE A 175 10.72 -8.57 3.42
CA ILE A 175 9.92 -7.44 3.93
C ILE A 175 10.15 -6.17 3.09
N ARG A 176 11.40 -5.88 2.74
CA ARG A 176 11.77 -4.77 1.84
C ARG A 176 11.20 -4.96 0.44
N ARG A 177 11.29 -6.19 -0.10
CA ARG A 177 10.75 -6.54 -1.43
C ARG A 177 9.25 -6.29 -1.46
N LEU A 178 8.51 -6.74 -0.45
CA LEU A 178 7.07 -6.55 -0.39
C LEU A 178 6.71 -5.06 -0.40
N LEU A 179 7.38 -4.20 0.40
CA LEU A 179 6.92 -2.80 0.43
C LEU A 179 7.29 -2.09 -0.87
N ARG A 180 8.38 -2.49 -1.50
CA ARG A 180 8.73 -2.04 -2.84
C ARG A 180 7.67 -2.47 -3.89
N HIS A 181 7.08 -3.66 -3.75
CA HIS A 181 5.99 -4.13 -4.61
C HIS A 181 4.74 -3.28 -4.42
N GLU A 182 4.27 -3.13 -3.18
CA GLU A 182 3.06 -2.40 -2.85
C GLU A 182 3.16 -0.91 -3.24
N VAL A 183 4.26 -0.26 -2.85
CA VAL A 183 4.52 1.13 -3.25
C VAL A 183 4.72 1.24 -4.77
N GLY A 184 5.25 0.21 -5.43
CA GLY A 184 5.30 0.15 -6.89
C GLY A 184 3.93 0.35 -7.55
N HIS A 185 2.87 -0.22 -6.97
CA HIS A 185 1.49 0.00 -7.45
C HIS A 185 1.02 1.45 -7.27
N MET A 186 1.41 2.14 -6.19
CA MET A 186 1.12 3.58 -6.00
C MET A 186 1.74 4.43 -7.12
N PHE A 187 2.91 4.02 -7.62
CA PHE A 187 3.59 4.66 -8.75
C PHE A 187 3.07 4.18 -10.12
N GLY A 188 2.02 3.36 -10.14
CA GLY A 188 1.32 2.92 -11.35
C GLY A 188 1.96 1.72 -12.05
N LEU A 189 2.83 0.97 -11.37
CA LEU A 189 3.34 -0.30 -11.87
C LEU A 189 2.28 -1.42 -11.74
N PRO A 190 2.35 -2.49 -12.55
CA PRO A 190 3.26 -2.69 -13.69
C PRO A 190 2.92 -1.81 -14.91
N GLY A 191 1.78 -1.13 -14.89
CA GLY A 191 1.34 -0.20 -15.95
C GLY A 191 0.36 -0.84 -16.93
N ARG A 192 -0.94 -0.65 -16.70
CA ARG A 192 -2.04 -1.31 -17.46
C ARG A 192 -2.03 -1.06 -18.98
N ASN A 193 -1.48 0.07 -19.42
CA ASN A 193 -1.44 0.47 -20.84
C ASN A 193 -0.04 0.36 -21.47
N PHE A 194 0.84 -0.42 -20.85
CA PHE A 194 2.19 -0.64 -21.34
C PHE A 194 2.35 -2.08 -21.79
N ASN A 195 3.26 -2.31 -22.73
CA ASN A 195 3.62 -3.65 -23.24
C ASN A 195 4.43 -4.44 -22.19
N VAL A 196 3.92 -4.52 -20.96
CA VAL A 196 4.47 -5.33 -19.88
C VAL A 196 3.66 -6.61 -19.85
N GLU A 197 4.34 -7.75 -19.92
CA GLU A 197 3.69 -9.04 -19.71
C GLU A 197 3.15 -9.12 -18.27
N GLN A 198 1.86 -9.43 -18.17
CA GLN A 198 1.11 -9.33 -16.93
C GLN A 198 0.31 -10.58 -16.62
N GLU A 199 0.21 -10.90 -15.33
CA GLU A 199 -0.70 -11.91 -14.81
C GLU A 199 -1.78 -11.30 -13.92
N GLN A 200 -2.94 -11.95 -13.84
CA GLN A 200 -4.08 -11.52 -13.02
C GLN A 200 -4.20 -12.41 -11.77
N LYS A 201 -3.36 -12.14 -10.77
CA LYS A 201 -3.40 -12.81 -9.45
C LYS A 201 -3.74 -11.77 -8.39
N LEU A 202 -5.00 -11.67 -7.97
CA LEU A 202 -5.50 -10.62 -7.06
C LEU A 202 -5.27 -9.18 -7.58
N GLY A 203 -5.11 -9.01 -8.89
CA GLY A 203 -4.72 -7.75 -9.52
C GLY A 203 -3.72 -7.96 -10.64
N SER A 204 -3.32 -6.86 -11.28
CA SER A 204 -2.40 -6.88 -12.42
C SER A 204 -0.95 -6.80 -11.94
N HIS A 205 -0.16 -7.82 -12.25
CA HIS A 205 1.22 -7.96 -11.78
C HIS A 205 2.16 -8.29 -12.94
N CYS A 206 3.45 -7.94 -12.82
CA CYS A 206 4.47 -8.23 -13.84
C CYS A 206 4.84 -9.73 -13.82
N THR A 207 5.22 -10.30 -14.95
CA THR A 207 5.74 -11.70 -15.04
C THR A 207 7.26 -11.81 -15.16
N ASN A 208 7.95 -10.73 -15.58
CA ASN A 208 9.42 -10.68 -15.65
C ASN A 208 10.07 -10.84 -14.27
N ILE A 209 11.37 -11.17 -14.21
CA ILE A 209 12.15 -11.08 -12.96
C ILE A 209 12.13 -9.64 -12.45
N CYS A 210 11.22 -9.39 -11.51
CA CYS A 210 10.80 -8.07 -11.08
C CYS A 210 10.09 -8.18 -9.73
N THR A 211 10.31 -7.20 -8.85
CA THR A 211 9.59 -7.05 -7.58
C THR A 211 8.08 -6.98 -7.78
N MET A 212 7.59 -6.51 -8.93
CA MET A 212 6.17 -6.48 -9.26
C MET A 212 5.54 -7.86 -9.57
N ARG A 213 6.29 -8.96 -9.43
CA ARG A 213 5.72 -10.32 -9.43
C ARG A 213 4.99 -10.60 -8.13
N GLN A 214 3.78 -11.12 -8.25
CA GLN A 214 2.93 -11.50 -7.12
C GLN A 214 3.35 -12.85 -6.54
N GLY A 215 3.52 -12.90 -5.22
CA GLY A 215 3.62 -14.15 -4.47
C GLY A 215 2.31 -14.44 -3.72
N MET A 216 1.88 -15.70 -3.70
CA MET A 216 0.65 -16.12 -2.99
C MET A 216 0.93 -16.77 -1.63
N SER A 217 2.20 -17.03 -1.30
CA SER A 217 2.63 -17.70 -0.08
C SER A 217 4.05 -17.29 0.32
N ILE A 218 4.44 -17.51 1.57
CA ILE A 218 5.80 -17.24 2.04
C ILE A 218 6.86 -17.95 1.17
N PRO A 219 6.73 -19.26 0.84
CA PRO A 219 7.69 -19.92 -0.06
C PRO A 219 7.79 -19.27 -1.45
N GLU A 220 6.67 -18.81 -2.01
CA GLU A 220 6.69 -18.09 -3.29
C GLU A 220 7.40 -16.74 -3.17
N TRP A 221 7.07 -15.93 -2.15
CA TRP A 221 7.76 -14.66 -1.89
C TRP A 221 9.26 -14.87 -1.68
N ALA A 222 9.66 -15.94 -0.97
CA ALA A 222 11.05 -16.30 -0.77
C ALA A 222 11.74 -16.61 -2.12
N LYS A 223 11.13 -17.46 -2.95
CA LYS A 223 11.67 -17.79 -4.27
C LYS A 223 11.85 -16.55 -5.14
N LEU A 224 10.83 -15.69 -5.22
CA LEU A 224 10.89 -14.47 -6.02
C LEU A 224 11.99 -13.52 -5.53
N THR A 225 12.12 -13.37 -4.21
CA THR A 225 13.18 -12.59 -3.58
C THR A 225 14.55 -13.12 -3.99
N GLN A 226 14.81 -14.42 -3.83
CA GLN A 226 16.10 -15.02 -4.19
C GLN A 226 16.46 -14.84 -5.68
N GLU A 227 15.49 -14.97 -6.58
CA GLU A 227 15.71 -14.79 -8.01
C GLU A 227 16.11 -13.35 -8.35
N GLU A 228 15.43 -12.37 -7.76
CA GLU A 228 15.73 -10.93 -7.91
C GLU A 228 17.12 -10.58 -7.35
N SER A 229 17.44 -11.08 -6.16
CA SER A 229 18.75 -10.84 -5.53
C SER A 229 19.90 -11.46 -6.31
N ARG A 230 19.72 -12.68 -6.84
CA ARG A 230 20.73 -13.34 -7.69
C ARG A 230 21.01 -12.58 -8.98
N GLN A 231 19.99 -11.96 -9.56
CA GLN A 231 20.12 -11.16 -10.78
C GLN A 231 20.48 -9.69 -10.50
N ASN A 232 20.48 -9.28 -9.22
CA ASN A 232 20.62 -7.88 -8.80
C ASN A 232 19.62 -6.95 -9.51
N VAL A 233 18.37 -7.41 -9.63
CA VAL A 233 17.26 -6.69 -10.28
C VAL A 233 16.17 -6.43 -9.25
N HIS A 234 15.76 -5.16 -9.13
CA HIS A 234 14.57 -4.79 -8.36
C HIS A 234 13.35 -4.64 -9.27
N PHE A 235 13.45 -3.79 -10.28
CA PHE A 235 12.43 -3.63 -11.30
C PHE A 235 13.01 -4.04 -12.65
N CYS A 236 12.27 -4.85 -13.41
CA CYS A 236 12.64 -5.16 -14.78
C CYS A 236 12.62 -3.91 -15.66
N LYS A 237 13.22 -4.01 -16.86
CA LYS A 237 13.29 -2.91 -17.82
C LYS A 237 11.90 -2.31 -18.11
N ASP A 238 10.88 -3.13 -18.33
CA ASP A 238 9.56 -2.64 -18.70
C ASP A 238 8.92 -1.82 -17.57
N CYS A 239 9.03 -2.27 -16.32
CA CYS A 239 8.58 -1.50 -15.15
C CYS A 239 9.39 -0.21 -14.98
N MET A 240 10.71 -0.24 -15.22
CA MET A 240 11.52 0.98 -15.19
C MET A 240 11.12 1.97 -16.28
N ASP A 241 10.76 1.50 -17.49
CA ASP A 241 10.28 2.35 -18.58
C ASP A 241 8.91 2.98 -18.25
N VAL A 242 8.03 2.27 -17.52
CA VAL A 242 6.78 2.83 -16.99
C VAL A 242 7.06 3.92 -15.96
N LEU A 243 7.94 3.67 -15.00
CA LEU A 243 8.35 4.65 -13.99
C LEU A 243 8.93 5.91 -14.64
N ALA A 244 9.82 5.74 -15.62
CA ALA A 244 10.45 6.84 -16.34
C ALA A 244 9.42 7.74 -17.04
N LYS A 245 8.40 7.15 -17.67
CA LYS A 245 7.31 7.92 -18.32
C LYS A 245 6.44 8.66 -17.31
N LYS A 246 6.30 8.13 -16.09
CA LYS A 246 5.51 8.74 -15.01
C LYS A 246 6.29 9.78 -14.19
N LYS A 247 7.62 9.82 -14.32
CA LYS A 247 8.47 10.77 -13.60
C LYS A 247 7.99 12.22 -13.75
N ASP A 248 7.75 12.64 -14.99
CA ASP A 248 7.40 14.02 -15.33
C ASP A 248 5.88 14.26 -15.37
N GLN A 249 5.08 13.28 -14.93
CA GLN A 249 3.62 13.39 -14.89
C GLN A 249 3.14 14.36 -13.79
N PHE A 250 3.91 14.52 -12.72
CA PHE A 250 3.51 15.27 -11.52
C PHE A 250 4.13 16.67 -11.49
N LYS A 251 3.32 17.66 -11.15
CA LYS A 251 3.75 19.05 -10.94
C LYS A 251 4.25 19.26 -9.51
N PRO A 252 5.17 20.22 -9.26
CA PRO A 252 5.45 20.67 -7.90
C PRO A 252 4.18 21.21 -7.23
N LEU A 253 3.99 20.94 -5.93
CA LEU A 253 2.86 21.48 -5.17
C LEU A 253 2.82 23.02 -5.30
N PRO A 254 1.63 23.61 -5.54
CA PRO A 254 1.50 25.06 -5.56
C PRO A 254 1.72 25.58 -4.13
N HIS A 255 2.61 26.56 -4.00
CA HIS A 255 2.88 27.26 -2.73
C HIS A 255 1.72 28.18 -2.34
#